data_AF-A0A317MJ89-F1
#
_entry.id   AF-A0A317MJ89-F1
#
_cell.length_a   1.000
_cell.length_b   1.000
_cell.length_c   1.000
_cell.angle_alpha   90.00
_cell.angle_beta   90.00
_cell.angle_gamma   90.00
#
_symmetry.space_group_name_H-M   'P 1'
#
loop_
_entity.id
_entity.type
_entity.pdbx_description
1 polymer ?
#
loop_
_entity_poly.entity_id
_entity_poly.type
_entity_poly.pdbx_seq_one_letter_code
_entity_poly.pdbx_strand_id
1 'polypeptide(L)'
;MKPVFKTLSPYIICFITLLLIIFYYHIDKHLKGAIFVSLTTLIPIGITIILIYFLKGLCAMIMDRSRISLTSIIPTLLCLLSLYYTFFSPYRLSSEVIESNVVIRACYEGTQNQATLKFRKDKSFELHWTGVFFSDMWYTGTWEQNGTVLYLKYETEKSSRLGDTLVIKDGYLHKISQLSMEKTRPMFYLGYCRHEN
;
A
#
# COMPACT_ATOMS: atom_id res chain seq x y z
N MET A 1 36.05 25.02 9.54
CA MET A 1 35.69 24.21 8.35
C MET A 1 34.17 24.09 8.33
N LYS A 2 33.45 24.86 7.50
CA LYS A 2 31.98 24.73 7.41
C LYS A 2 31.68 23.45 6.62
N PRO A 3 30.94 22.48 7.16
CA PRO A 3 30.58 21.29 6.40
C PRO A 3 29.72 21.72 5.21
N VAL A 4 30.24 21.52 4.00
CA VAL A 4 29.50 21.71 2.75
C VAL A 4 28.58 20.50 2.59
N PHE A 5 27.53 20.45 3.41
CA PHE A 5 26.38 19.61 3.07
C PHE A 5 25.74 20.27 1.85
N LYS A 6 26.00 19.72 0.66
CA LYS A 6 25.21 20.04 -0.53
C LYS A 6 23.77 19.70 -0.19
N THR A 7 22.96 20.71 0.09
CA THR A 7 21.53 20.54 0.37
C THR A 7 20.90 19.84 -0.83
N LEU A 8 20.23 18.71 -0.60
CA LEU A 8 19.47 18.04 -1.65
C LEU A 8 18.48 19.03 -2.26
N SER A 9 18.31 18.93 -3.57
CA SER A 9 17.39 19.80 -4.30
C SER A 9 15.94 19.51 -3.86
N PRO A 10 15.10 20.52 -3.57
CA PRO A 10 13.72 20.32 -3.11
C PRO A 10 12.89 19.49 -4.09
N TYR A 11 13.21 19.56 -5.39
CA TYR A 11 12.62 18.72 -6.44
C TYR A 11 12.82 17.23 -6.19
N ILE A 12 14.04 16.84 -5.83
CA ILE A 12 14.40 15.44 -5.57
C ILE A 12 13.67 14.94 -4.33
N ILE A 13 13.60 15.77 -3.30
CA ILE A 13 12.91 15.41 -2.05
C ILE A 13 11.42 15.23 -2.29
N CYS A 14 10.76 16.19 -2.96
CA CYS A 14 9.35 16.07 -3.32
C CYS A 14 9.09 14.80 -4.13
N PHE A 15 9.92 14.54 -5.15
CA PHE A 15 9.78 13.37 -6.01
C PHE A 15 9.93 12.05 -5.24
N ILE A 16 10.99 11.90 -4.45
CA ILE A 16 11.23 10.69 -3.65
C ILE A 16 10.10 10.48 -2.64
N THR A 17 9.68 11.53 -1.92
CA THR A 17 8.59 11.42 -0.94
C THR A 17 7.27 11.03 -1.60
N LEU A 18 6.93 11.62 -2.75
CA LEU A 18 5.73 11.24 -3.49
C LEU A 18 5.78 9.79 -3.98
N LEU A 19 6.93 9.33 -4.50
CA LEU A 19 7.11 7.93 -4.86
C LEU A 19 6.91 7.00 -3.67
N LEU A 20 7.52 7.30 -2.52
CA LEU A 20 7.34 6.49 -1.30
C LEU A 20 5.88 6.43 -0.87
N ILE A 21 5.13 7.53 -0.97
CA ILE A 21 3.70 7.56 -0.64
C ILE A 21 2.87 6.69 -1.61
N ILE A 22 3.12 6.79 -2.92
CA ILE A 22 2.39 6.02 -3.95
C ILE A 22 2.62 4.52 -3.79
N PHE A 23 3.85 4.12 -3.49
CA PHE A 23 4.22 2.72 -3.33
C PHE A 23 4.01 2.16 -1.92
N TYR A 24 3.63 3.00 -0.94
CA TYR A 24 3.52 2.62 0.48
C TYR A 24 2.74 1.31 0.70
N TYR A 25 1.60 1.14 0.03
CA TYR A 25 0.75 -0.06 0.16
C TYR A 25 1.42 -1.38 -0.28
N HIS A 26 2.43 -1.33 -1.15
CA HIS A 26 3.16 -2.52 -1.61
C HIS A 26 4.58 -2.62 -1.04
N ILE A 27 5.03 -1.65 -0.24
CA ILE A 27 6.38 -1.67 0.36
C ILE A 27 6.50 -2.81 1.37
N ASP A 28 5.47 -3.04 2.18
CA ASP A 28 5.36 -4.13 3.17
C ASP A 28 5.27 -5.53 2.54
N LYS A 29 4.66 -5.64 1.36
CA LYS A 29 4.59 -6.89 0.58
C LYS A 29 5.97 -7.44 0.25
N HIS A 30 6.92 -6.56 -0.09
CA HIS A 30 8.25 -6.96 -0.56
C HIS A 30 9.36 -6.77 0.47
N LEU A 31 9.18 -5.88 1.45
CA LEU A 31 10.22 -5.53 2.41
C LEU A 31 9.72 -5.77 3.84
N LYS A 32 10.55 -6.42 4.65
CA LYS A 32 10.24 -6.74 6.05
C LYS A 32 11.31 -6.18 6.99
N GLY A 33 10.97 -6.06 8.27
CA GLY A 33 11.90 -5.71 9.34
C GLY A 33 12.47 -4.29 9.23
N ALA A 34 13.77 -4.14 9.48
CA ALA A 34 14.41 -2.83 9.59
C ALA A 34 14.34 -1.98 8.30
N ILE A 35 14.34 -2.62 7.13
CA ILE A 35 14.26 -1.90 5.84
C ILE A 35 12.88 -1.27 5.67
N PHE A 36 11.81 -2.04 5.95
CA PHE A 36 10.44 -1.54 5.96
C PHE A 36 10.30 -0.35 6.91
N VAL A 37 10.75 -0.50 8.16
CA VAL A 37 10.69 0.57 9.17
C VAL A 37 11.45 1.81 8.70
N SER A 38 12.64 1.63 8.12
CA SER A 38 13.45 2.73 7.62
C SER A 38 12.73 3.49 6.49
N LEU A 39 12.22 2.79 5.47
CA LEU A 39 11.50 3.42 4.36
C LEU A 39 10.22 4.12 4.81
N THR A 40 9.44 3.47 5.68
CA THR A 40 8.22 4.07 6.24
C THR A 40 8.53 5.31 7.06
N THR A 41 9.65 5.33 7.79
CA THR A 41 10.10 6.51 8.56
C THR A 41 10.59 7.65 7.66
N LEU A 42 11.07 7.36 6.45
CA LEU A 42 11.46 8.40 5.49
C LEU A 42 10.26 9.22 4.98
N ILE A 43 9.04 8.67 5.02
CA ILE A 43 7.83 9.39 4.61
C ILE A 43 7.57 10.62 5.50
N PRO A 44 7.39 10.51 6.83
CA PRO A 44 7.16 11.68 7.69
C PRO A 44 8.37 12.62 7.74
N ILE A 45 9.61 12.10 7.65
CA ILE A 45 10.80 12.94 7.52
C ILE A 45 10.73 13.78 6.24
N GLY A 46 10.42 13.15 5.11
CA GLY A 46 10.26 13.81 3.81
C GLY A 46 9.19 14.90 3.85
N ILE A 47 8.01 14.61 4.40
CA ILE A 47 6.93 15.59 4.57
C ILE A 47 7.39 16.77 5.43
N THR A 48 8.08 16.51 6.53
CA THR A 48 8.61 17.56 7.42
C THR A 48 9.61 18.46 6.67
N ILE A 49 10.51 17.86 5.89
CA ILE A 49 11.49 18.62 5.09
C ILE A 49 10.79 19.45 4.00
N ILE A 50 9.79 18.89 3.31
CA ILE A 50 8.97 19.61 2.31
C ILE A 50 8.28 20.81 2.96
N LEU A 51 7.72 20.65 4.16
CA LEU A 51 7.10 21.75 4.92
C LEU A 51 8.11 22.85 5.25
N ILE A 52 9.32 22.51 5.70
CA ILE A 52 10.38 23.49 5.98
C ILE A 52 10.77 24.25 4.71
N TYR A 53 10.93 23.57 3.58
CA TYR A 53 11.24 24.21 2.30
C TYR A 53 10.11 25.13 1.83
N PHE A 54 8.87 24.69 1.98
CA PHE A 54 7.69 25.50 1.65
C PHE A 54 7.65 26.79 2.48
N LEU A 55 7.80 26.70 3.81
CA LEU A 55 7.80 27.86 4.70
C LEU A 55 8.95 28.82 4.39
N LYS A 56 10.17 28.31 4.16
CA LYS A 56 11.31 29.14 3.73
C LYS A 56 11.04 29.84 2.40
N GLY A 57 10.46 29.12 1.44
CA GLY A 57 10.05 29.67 0.14
C GLY A 57 9.04 30.79 0.27
N LEU A 58 8.01 30.60 1.09
CA LEU A 58 7.02 31.64 1.41
C LEU A 58 7.65 32.86 2.06
N CYS A 59 8.49 32.68 3.08
CA CYS A 59 9.16 33.79 3.75
C CYS A 59 10.02 34.59 2.76
N ALA A 60 10.80 33.92 1.91
CA ALA A 60 11.62 34.58 0.89
C ALA A 60 10.75 35.38 -0.10
N MET A 61 9.62 34.82 -0.56
CA MET A 61 8.70 35.53 -1.46
C MET A 61 8.04 36.73 -0.79
N ILE A 62 7.75 36.66 0.52
CA ILE A 62 7.11 37.75 1.28
C ILE A 62 8.11 38.88 1.58
N MET A 63 9.37 38.55 1.88
CA MET A 63 10.41 39.53 2.21
C MET A 63 10.97 40.21 0.97
N ASP A 64 11.25 39.44 -0.10
CA ASP A 64 11.90 39.93 -1.33
C ASP A 64 10.90 40.12 -2.48
N ARG A 65 9.73 40.69 -2.19
CA ARG A 65 8.63 40.88 -3.15
C ARG A 65 9.02 41.60 -4.44
N SER A 66 10.02 42.48 -4.39
CA SER A 66 10.50 43.26 -5.54
C SER A 66 11.43 42.49 -6.48
N ARG A 67 11.92 41.31 -6.07
CA ARG A 67 12.88 40.48 -6.83
C ARG A 67 12.50 38.99 -6.80
N ILE A 68 11.21 38.71 -6.90
CA ILE A 68 10.74 37.32 -7.00
C ILE A 68 11.27 36.73 -8.31
N SER A 69 12.14 35.74 -8.19
CA SER A 69 12.67 34.99 -9.32
C SER A 69 11.91 33.67 -9.48
N LEU A 70 11.77 33.19 -10.72
CA LEU A 70 11.16 31.89 -11.02
C LEU A 70 11.86 30.74 -10.29
N THR A 71 13.16 30.88 -10.03
CA THR A 71 13.97 29.91 -9.29
C THR A 71 13.54 29.75 -7.83
N SER A 72 12.88 30.75 -7.23
CA SER A 72 12.28 30.65 -5.90
C SER A 72 10.80 30.23 -5.94
N ILE A 73 10.06 30.62 -6.98
CA ILE A 73 8.62 30.28 -7.10
C ILE A 73 8.44 28.79 -7.37
N ILE A 74 9.16 28.23 -8.35
CA ILE A 74 8.93 26.86 -8.83
C ILE A 74 9.10 25.82 -7.70
N PRO A 75 10.20 25.82 -6.91
CA PRO A 75 10.34 24.89 -5.79
C PRO A 75 9.22 25.02 -4.75
N THR A 76 8.82 26.26 -4.46
CA THR A 76 7.80 26.55 -3.45
C THR A 76 6.43 26.03 -3.90
N LEU A 77 6.08 26.28 -5.17
CA LEU A 77 4.87 25.75 -5.79
C LEU A 77 4.87 24.21 -5.82
N LEU A 78 6.01 23.59 -6.13
CA LEU A 78 6.12 22.13 -6.13
C LEU A 78 5.94 21.54 -4.73
N CYS A 79 6.50 22.18 -3.69
CA CYS A 79 6.28 21.75 -2.31
C CYS A 79 4.80 21.89 -1.92
N LEU A 80 4.14 23.00 -2.31
CA LEU A 80 2.71 23.19 -2.10
C LEU A 80 1.88 22.11 -2.79
N LEU A 81 2.16 21.81 -4.06
CA LEU A 81 1.46 20.77 -4.81
C LEU A 81 1.68 19.38 -4.19
N SER A 82 2.89 19.10 -3.73
CA SER A 82 3.21 17.84 -3.04
C SER A 82 2.42 17.70 -1.75
N LEU A 83 2.39 18.74 -0.90
CA LEU A 83 1.60 18.76 0.33
C LEU A 83 0.10 18.64 0.04
N TYR A 84 -0.39 19.39 -0.94
CA TYR A 84 -1.79 19.32 -1.36
C TYR A 84 -2.15 17.90 -1.82
N TYR A 85 -1.29 17.30 -2.63
CA TYR A 85 -1.48 15.93 -3.10
C TYR A 85 -1.52 14.93 -1.93
N THR A 86 -0.55 15.02 -1.02
CA THR A 86 -0.44 14.12 0.14
C THR A 86 -1.63 14.22 1.09
N PHE A 87 -2.18 15.41 1.34
CA PHE A 87 -3.22 15.60 2.35
C PHE A 87 -4.63 15.67 1.78
N PHE A 88 -4.82 16.29 0.62
CA PHE A 88 -6.15 16.69 0.14
C PHE A 88 -6.56 16.07 -1.19
N SER A 89 -5.64 15.46 -1.95
CA SER A 89 -6.03 14.86 -3.24
C SER A 89 -6.97 13.67 -3.04
N PRO A 90 -8.15 13.66 -3.68
CA PRO A 90 -8.99 12.46 -3.76
C PRO A 90 -8.46 11.46 -4.81
N TYR A 91 -7.57 11.90 -5.70
CA TYR A 91 -6.97 11.09 -6.76
C TYR A 91 -5.58 10.59 -6.37
N ARG A 92 -5.43 10.07 -5.15
CA ARG A 92 -4.16 9.47 -4.73
C ARG A 92 -3.91 8.24 -5.59
N LEU A 93 -2.79 8.27 -6.29
CA LEU A 93 -2.30 7.12 -7.04
C LEU A 93 -1.88 6.09 -6.01
N SER A 94 -2.54 4.94 -6.04
CA SER A 94 -2.09 3.76 -5.33
C SER A 94 -1.32 2.89 -6.32
N SER A 95 -0.26 2.25 -5.83
CA SER A 95 0.45 1.19 -6.55
C SER A 95 -0.49 0.05 -7.00
N GLU A 96 -1.66 -0.12 -6.37
CA GLU A 96 -2.72 -1.04 -6.83
C GLU A 96 -3.18 -0.77 -8.28
N VAL A 97 -3.09 0.47 -8.77
CA VAL A 97 -3.49 0.83 -10.15
C VAL A 97 -2.53 0.25 -11.19
N ILE A 98 -1.30 -0.07 -10.79
CA ILE A 98 -0.26 -0.64 -11.66
C ILE A 98 -0.41 -2.17 -11.72
N GLU A 99 -1.03 -2.77 -10.71
CA GLU A 99 -1.27 -4.21 -10.61
C GLU A 99 -2.37 -4.68 -11.56
N SER A 100 -2.37 -5.97 -11.89
CA SER A 100 -3.39 -6.58 -12.74
C SER A 100 -4.78 -6.53 -12.08
N ASN A 101 -5.83 -6.33 -12.90
CA ASN A 101 -7.21 -6.24 -12.43
C ASN A 101 -7.62 -7.45 -11.58
N VAL A 102 -8.27 -7.19 -10.45
CA VAL A 102 -8.81 -8.22 -9.55
C VAL A 102 -10.07 -8.82 -10.18
N VAL A 103 -10.10 -10.14 -10.35
CA VAL A 103 -11.25 -10.88 -10.90
C VAL A 103 -12.09 -11.56 -9.82
N ILE A 104 -11.45 -12.01 -8.73
CA ILE A 104 -12.14 -12.53 -7.55
C ILE A 104 -11.54 -11.84 -6.34
N ARG A 105 -12.40 -11.33 -5.46
CA ARG A 105 -12.01 -10.74 -4.18
C ARG A 105 -12.78 -11.44 -3.08
N ALA A 106 -12.11 -11.71 -1.97
CA ALA A 106 -12.75 -12.19 -0.77
C ALA A 106 -12.15 -11.54 0.47
N CYS A 107 -12.97 -11.40 1.50
CA CYS A 107 -12.61 -10.79 2.77
C CYS A 107 -12.86 -11.75 3.93
N TYR A 108 -11.98 -11.69 4.92
CA TYR A 108 -12.18 -12.24 6.25
C TYR A 108 -12.18 -11.11 7.28
N GLU A 109 -13.16 -11.11 8.17
CA GLU A 109 -13.25 -10.20 9.31
C GLU A 109 -13.40 -11.03 10.60
N GLY A 110 -12.38 -11.02 11.43
CA GLY A 110 -12.42 -11.51 12.80
C GLY A 110 -12.42 -10.37 13.81
N THR A 111 -12.57 -10.70 15.10
CA THR A 111 -12.64 -9.70 16.18
C THR A 111 -11.38 -8.84 16.29
N GLN A 112 -10.23 -9.40 15.92
CA GLN A 112 -8.90 -8.79 16.10
C GLN A 112 -8.02 -8.93 14.86
N ASN A 113 -8.60 -9.28 13.72
CA ASN A 113 -7.86 -9.47 12.50
C ASN A 113 -8.76 -9.35 11.28
N GLN A 114 -8.16 -8.96 10.17
CA GLN A 114 -8.79 -8.87 8.87
C GLN A 114 -7.86 -9.52 7.86
N ALA A 115 -8.42 -10.09 6.80
CA ALA A 115 -7.61 -10.49 5.67
C ALA A 115 -8.32 -10.24 4.36
N THR A 116 -7.57 -9.76 3.38
CA THR A 116 -8.06 -9.49 2.03
C THR A 116 -7.35 -10.44 1.08
N LEU A 117 -8.13 -11.23 0.34
CA LEU A 117 -7.67 -12.17 -0.66
C LEU A 117 -8.09 -11.67 -2.04
N LYS A 118 -7.11 -11.43 -2.91
CA LYS A 118 -7.33 -10.98 -4.28
C LYS A 118 -6.74 -11.98 -5.25
N PHE A 119 -7.55 -12.33 -6.24
CA PHE A 119 -7.15 -13.11 -7.40
C PHE A 119 -7.18 -12.20 -8.61
N ARG A 120 -6.06 -12.10 -9.32
CA ARG A 120 -5.89 -11.17 -10.43
C ARG A 120 -5.97 -11.88 -11.78
N LYS A 121 -6.28 -11.10 -12.83
CA LYS A 121 -6.50 -11.58 -14.21
C LYS A 121 -5.27 -12.27 -14.80
N ASP A 122 -4.07 -11.85 -14.39
CA ASP A 122 -2.78 -12.39 -14.82
C ASP A 122 -2.40 -13.71 -14.12
N LYS A 123 -3.34 -14.32 -13.38
CA LYS A 123 -3.15 -15.55 -12.61
C LYS A 123 -2.27 -15.39 -11.36
N SER A 124 -1.96 -14.17 -10.93
CA SER A 124 -1.39 -13.94 -9.60
C SER A 124 -2.48 -13.85 -8.52
N PHE A 125 -2.16 -14.25 -7.29
CA PHE A 125 -2.99 -13.99 -6.12
C PHE A 125 -2.17 -13.37 -5.00
N GLU A 126 -2.84 -12.61 -4.16
CA GLU A 126 -2.28 -12.07 -2.92
C GLU A 126 -3.28 -12.23 -1.78
N LEU A 127 -2.77 -12.66 -0.63
CA LEU A 127 -3.45 -12.67 0.65
C LEU A 127 -2.71 -11.70 1.57
N HIS A 128 -3.39 -10.63 1.95
CA HIS A 128 -2.92 -9.68 2.95
C HIS A 128 -3.65 -9.96 4.26
N TRP A 129 -2.92 -10.30 5.31
CA TRP A 129 -3.47 -10.60 6.63
C TRP A 129 -2.99 -9.57 7.64
N THR A 130 -3.92 -8.81 8.21
CA THR A 130 -3.65 -7.84 9.26
C THR A 130 -4.24 -8.29 10.59
N GLY A 131 -3.52 -8.09 11.67
CA GLY A 131 -3.94 -8.48 13.02
C GLY A 131 -3.63 -7.40 14.06
N VAL A 132 -4.26 -7.52 15.23
CA VAL A 132 -3.91 -6.72 16.41
C VAL A 132 -2.42 -6.93 16.75
N PHE A 133 -1.77 -5.89 17.27
CA PHE A 133 -0.32 -5.79 17.52
C PHE A 133 0.57 -5.70 16.27
N PHE A 134 0.09 -5.03 15.21
CA PHE A 134 0.89 -4.78 14.00
C PHE A 134 1.36 -6.07 13.30
N SER A 135 0.64 -7.18 13.49
CA SER A 135 0.88 -8.39 12.73
C SER A 135 0.42 -8.15 11.30
N ASP A 136 1.38 -8.18 10.38
CA ASP A 136 1.14 -7.94 8.96
C ASP A 136 1.85 -9.04 8.16
N MET A 137 1.06 -9.83 7.43
CA MET A 137 1.54 -10.99 6.70
C MET A 137 1.00 -10.99 5.27
N TRP A 138 1.93 -11.10 4.33
CA TRP A 138 1.65 -11.24 2.92
C TRP A 138 1.95 -12.65 2.46
N TYR A 139 1.03 -13.21 1.69
CA TYR A 139 1.22 -14.46 0.95
C TYR A 139 0.91 -14.21 -0.51
N THR A 140 1.80 -14.60 -1.40
CA THR A 140 1.65 -14.41 -2.84
C THR A 140 1.90 -15.70 -3.59
N GLY A 141 1.39 -15.75 -4.81
CA GLY A 141 1.71 -16.81 -5.75
C GLY A 141 0.80 -16.78 -6.95
N THR A 142 0.60 -17.94 -7.57
CA THR A 142 -0.27 -18.10 -8.73
C THR A 142 -1.49 -18.94 -8.41
N TRP A 143 -2.54 -18.74 -9.21
CA TRP A 143 -3.80 -19.47 -9.04
C TRP A 143 -4.37 -19.95 -10.37
N GLU A 144 -5.11 -21.05 -10.28
CA GLU A 144 -5.90 -21.61 -11.37
C GLU A 144 -7.31 -21.92 -10.90
N GLN A 145 -8.27 -21.93 -11.82
CA GLN A 145 -9.67 -22.20 -11.54
C GLN A 145 -10.19 -23.32 -12.43
N ASN A 146 -10.83 -24.30 -11.82
CA ASN A 146 -11.58 -25.35 -12.48
C ASN A 146 -13.01 -25.39 -11.92
N GLY A 147 -13.96 -24.80 -12.63
CA GLY A 147 -15.33 -24.63 -12.15
C GLY A 147 -15.37 -23.77 -10.88
N THR A 148 -15.87 -24.34 -9.78
CA THR A 148 -15.93 -23.69 -8.46
C THR A 148 -14.66 -23.88 -7.62
N VAL A 149 -13.71 -24.68 -8.10
CA VAL A 149 -12.48 -25.00 -7.36
C VAL A 149 -11.36 -24.06 -7.80
N LEU A 150 -10.65 -23.49 -6.82
CA LEU A 150 -9.46 -22.67 -7.00
C LEU A 150 -8.24 -23.42 -6.45
N TYR A 151 -7.20 -23.53 -7.26
CA TYR A 151 -5.92 -24.11 -6.88
C TYR A 151 -4.90 -22.99 -6.69
N LEU A 152 -4.19 -23.01 -5.56
CA LEU A 152 -3.19 -22.00 -5.19
C LEU A 152 -1.81 -22.62 -5.19
N LYS A 153 -0.87 -21.94 -5.83
CA LYS A 153 0.56 -22.25 -5.78
C LYS A 153 1.30 -21.07 -5.16
N TYR A 154 1.74 -21.24 -3.92
CA TYR A 154 2.45 -20.19 -3.19
C TYR A 154 3.88 -20.03 -3.71
N GLU A 155 4.29 -18.78 -3.90
CA GLU A 155 5.70 -18.40 -4.09
C GLU A 155 6.38 -18.16 -2.75
N THR A 156 5.60 -17.71 -1.77
CA THR A 156 6.03 -17.51 -0.38
C THR A 156 5.72 -18.74 0.48
N GLU A 157 5.85 -18.61 1.81
CA GLU A 157 5.34 -19.60 2.76
C GLU A 157 3.85 -19.90 2.51
N LYS A 158 3.43 -21.16 2.68
CA LYS A 158 2.02 -21.56 2.54
C LYS A 158 1.22 -21.06 3.73
N SER A 159 0.12 -20.35 3.47
CA SER A 159 -0.81 -19.96 4.54
C SER A 159 -1.49 -21.20 5.14
N SER A 160 -1.21 -21.48 6.42
CA SER A 160 -1.88 -22.55 7.18
C SER A 160 -3.40 -22.33 7.25
N ARG A 161 -3.83 -21.06 7.19
CA ARG A 161 -5.23 -20.64 7.28
C ARG A 161 -5.97 -20.65 5.97
N LEU A 162 -5.31 -20.63 4.81
CA LEU A 162 -5.98 -20.69 3.51
C LEU A 162 -5.82 -22.06 2.83
N GLY A 163 -4.67 -22.72 2.97
CA GLY A 163 -4.38 -23.96 2.25
C GLY A 163 -4.12 -23.71 0.76
N ASP A 164 -4.09 -24.77 -0.04
CA ASP A 164 -3.76 -24.78 -1.48
C ASP A 164 -4.97 -25.03 -2.39
N THR A 165 -6.12 -25.38 -1.83
CA THR A 165 -7.33 -25.63 -2.61
C THR A 165 -8.54 -25.03 -1.91
N LEU A 166 -9.24 -24.16 -2.62
CA LEU A 166 -10.44 -23.47 -2.16
C LEU A 166 -11.62 -23.84 -3.06
N VAL A 167 -12.82 -23.79 -2.50
CA VAL A 167 -14.07 -24.00 -3.22
C VAL A 167 -14.96 -22.80 -3.00
N ILE A 168 -15.43 -22.22 -4.10
CA ILE A 168 -16.41 -21.16 -4.13
C ILE A 168 -17.79 -21.79 -3.92
N LYS A 169 -18.45 -21.46 -2.81
CA LYS A 169 -19.80 -21.96 -2.49
C LYS A 169 -20.56 -20.92 -1.68
N ASP A 170 -21.83 -20.70 -2.03
CA ASP A 170 -22.78 -19.86 -1.28
C ASP A 170 -22.29 -18.43 -0.99
N GLY A 171 -21.45 -17.86 -1.87
CA GLY A 171 -20.88 -16.51 -1.68
C GLY A 171 -19.63 -16.49 -0.78
N TYR A 172 -19.06 -17.64 -0.46
CA TYR A 172 -17.87 -17.79 0.39
C TYR A 172 -16.79 -18.65 -0.27
N LEU A 173 -15.57 -18.54 0.25
CA LEU A 173 -14.46 -19.44 -0.04
C LEU A 173 -14.27 -20.41 1.12
N HIS A 174 -14.36 -21.69 0.81
CA HIS A 174 -14.17 -22.79 1.76
C HIS A 174 -12.88 -23.53 1.44
N LYS A 175 -12.18 -24.03 2.46
CA LYS A 175 -11.15 -25.04 2.23
C LYS A 175 -11.80 -26.35 1.81
N ILE A 176 -11.17 -27.08 0.90
CA ILE A 176 -11.67 -28.40 0.52
C ILE A 176 -11.71 -29.37 1.72
N SER A 177 -10.75 -29.27 2.65
CA SER A 177 -10.71 -30.07 3.88
C SER A 177 -11.82 -29.75 4.87
N GLN A 178 -12.46 -28.58 4.74
CA GLN A 178 -13.55 -28.14 5.62
C GLN A 178 -14.93 -28.56 5.13
N LEU A 179 -15.06 -28.97 3.85
CA LEU A 179 -16.34 -29.36 3.28
C LEU A 179 -16.94 -30.64 3.92
N SER A 180 -16.13 -31.50 4.56
CA SER A 180 -16.64 -32.66 5.29
C SER A 180 -17.06 -32.35 6.74
N MET A 181 -16.73 -31.16 7.25
CA MET A 181 -17.05 -30.74 8.61
C MET A 181 -18.17 -29.71 8.59
N GLU A 182 -19.40 -30.21 8.74
CA GLU A 182 -20.71 -29.53 8.67
C GLU A 182 -20.86 -28.25 9.55
N LYS A 183 -19.87 -27.91 10.39
CA LYS A 183 -19.90 -26.78 11.33
C LYS A 183 -18.74 -25.79 11.22
N THR A 184 -17.91 -25.86 10.18
CA THR A 184 -16.83 -24.88 10.02
C THR A 184 -17.38 -23.59 9.42
N ARG A 185 -17.28 -22.48 10.18
CA ARG A 185 -17.66 -21.15 9.68
C ARG A 185 -16.80 -20.81 8.45
N PRO A 186 -17.40 -20.30 7.36
CA PRO A 186 -16.64 -19.89 6.19
C PRO A 186 -15.62 -18.83 6.58
N MET A 187 -14.37 -19.02 6.15
CA MET A 187 -13.28 -18.13 6.51
C MET A 187 -13.25 -16.87 5.64
N PHE A 188 -13.73 -16.91 4.39
CA PHE A 188 -13.75 -15.71 3.55
C PHE A 188 -15.09 -15.58 2.84
N TYR A 189 -15.68 -14.40 2.85
CA TYR A 189 -16.84 -14.05 2.03
C TYR A 189 -16.40 -13.32 0.78
N LEU A 190 -17.07 -13.54 -0.35
CA LEU A 190 -16.77 -12.86 -1.60
C LEU A 190 -17.16 -11.37 -1.50
N GLY A 191 -16.29 -10.49 -1.99
CA GLY A 191 -16.50 -9.05 -1.99
C GLY A 191 -15.46 -8.27 -1.17
N TYR A 192 -15.84 -7.05 -0.78
CA TYR A 192 -15.02 -6.11 -0.02
C TYR A 192 -15.22 -6.29 1.48
N CYS A 193 -14.17 -6.03 2.26
CA CYS A 193 -14.32 -5.88 3.71
C CYS A 193 -15.25 -4.69 4.02
N ARG A 194 -15.97 -4.72 5.15
CA ARG A 194 -17.03 -3.74 5.45
C ARG A 194 -16.54 -2.28 5.48
N HIS A 195 -15.24 -2.08 5.65
CA HIS A 195 -14.60 -0.77 5.76
C HIS A 195 -13.67 -0.43 4.57
N GLU A 196 -13.71 -1.21 3.47
CA GLU A 196 -12.86 -1.03 2.28
C GLU A 196 -13.62 -0.48 1.04
N ASN A 197 -14.82 0.08 1.22
CA ASN A 197 -15.60 0.70 0.13
C ASN A 197 -15.31 2.18 -0.06
#